data_AF-A0A0T2QHZ0-F1
#
_entry.id   AF-A0A0T2QHZ0-F1
#
_cell.length_a   1.000
_cell.length_b   1.000
_cell.length_c   1.000
_cell.angle_alpha   90.00
_cell.angle_beta   90.00
_cell.angle_gamma   90.00
#
_symmetry.space_group_name_H-M   'P 1'
#
loop_
_entity.id
_entity.type
_entity.pdbx_description
1 polymer ?
#
loop_
_entity_poly.entity_id
_entity_poly.type
_entity_poly.pdbx_seq_one_letter_code
_entity_poly.pdbx_strand_id
1 'polypeptide(L)'
;MDLNQLYYDHQVLLMQACGAGPGDARLSHETGARRIANRIGSIQRHSGAVAAIGWESLAALPGAALCSSLTAKAFDPQLNKIANGIGAS
;
A
#
# COMPACT_ATOMS: atom_id res chain seq x y z
N MET A 1 -10.56 14.26 -0.54
CA MET A 1 -10.50 12.85 -0.08
C MET A 1 -9.42 12.80 0.97
N ASP A 2 -9.69 12.25 2.15
CA ASP A 2 -8.71 12.21 3.24
C ASP A 2 -7.68 11.09 3.02
N LEU A 3 -6.41 11.38 3.32
CA LEU A 3 -5.31 10.44 3.11
C LEU A 3 -5.43 9.24 4.06
N ASN A 4 -5.94 9.42 5.28
CA ASN A 4 -6.11 8.34 6.24
C ASN A 4 -7.21 7.38 5.80
N GLN A 5 -8.30 7.89 5.21
CA GLN A 5 -9.33 7.05 4.63
C GLN A 5 -8.75 6.15 3.50
N LEU A 6 -7.89 6.71 2.65
CA LEU A 6 -7.23 5.91 1.61
C LEU A 6 -6.32 4.82 2.18
N TYR A 7 -5.58 5.10 3.26
CA TYR A 7 -4.79 4.07 3.92
C TYR A 7 -5.66 2.95 4.50
N TYR A 8 -6.76 3.32 5.16
CA TYR A 8 -7.70 2.36 5.72
C TYR A 8 -8.32 1.47 4.63
N ASP A 9 -8.86 2.08 3.57
CA ASP A 9 -9.48 1.35 2.47
C ASP A 9 -8.47 0.41 1.77
N HIS A 10 -7.22 0.86 1.61
CA HIS A 10 -6.15 0.02 1.08
C HIS A 10 -5.89 -1.23 1.96
N GLN A 11 -5.81 -1.06 3.28
CA GLN A 11 -5.60 -2.17 4.21
C GLN A 11 -6.78 -3.15 4.21
N VAL A 12 -8.01 -2.64 4.19
CA VAL A 12 -9.22 -3.47 4.12
C VAL A 12 -9.21 -4.34 2.87
N LEU A 13 -8.92 -3.75 1.71
CA LEU A 13 -8.88 -4.50 0.44
C LEU A 13 -7.79 -5.57 0.45
N LEU A 14 -6.62 -5.31 1.04
CA LEU A 14 -5.59 -6.33 1.12
C LEU A 14 -5.95 -7.45 2.11
N MET A 15 -6.58 -7.15 3.25
CA MET A 15 -7.10 -8.18 4.16
C MET A 15 -8.15 -9.06 3.47
N GLN A 16 -9.05 -8.46 2.68
CA GLN A 16 -10.05 -9.17 1.89
C GLN A 16 -9.39 -10.02 0.78
N ALA A 17 -8.38 -9.50 0.09
CA ALA A 17 -7.62 -10.25 -0.90
C ALA A 17 -6.93 -11.47 -0.29
N CYS A 18 -6.37 -11.33 0.92
CA CYS A 18 -5.72 -12.43 1.63
C CYS A 18 -6.71 -13.47 2.17
N GLY A 19 -7.89 -13.03 2.62
CA GLY A 19 -8.96 -13.92 3.08
C GLY A 19 -9.71 -14.60 1.94
N ALA A 20 -9.72 -13.99 0.75
CA ALA A 20 -10.27 -14.59 -0.45
C ALA A 20 -9.35 -15.72 -0.94
N GLY A 21 -9.92 -16.91 -1.14
CA GLY A 21 -9.23 -18.01 -1.82
C GLY A 21 -8.76 -17.60 -3.23
N PRO A 22 -7.94 -18.43 -3.89
CA PRO A 22 -7.49 -18.16 -5.25
C PRO A 22 -8.69 -17.99 -6.19
N GLY A 23 -8.71 -16.90 -6.97
CA GLY A 23 -9.78 -16.63 -7.94
C GLY A 23 -10.07 -15.14 -8.15
N ASP A 24 -11.14 -14.88 -8.88
CA ASP A 24 -11.52 -13.53 -9.33
C ASP A 24 -11.81 -12.56 -8.18
N ALA A 25 -12.33 -13.06 -7.06
CA ALA A 25 -12.57 -12.25 -5.87
C ALA A 25 -11.25 -11.66 -5.31
N ARG A 26 -10.23 -12.51 -5.16
CA ARG A 26 -8.89 -12.08 -4.72
C ARG A 26 -8.30 -11.07 -5.70
N LEU A 27 -8.37 -11.35 -7.01
CA LEU A 27 -7.86 -10.44 -8.04
C LEU A 27 -8.57 -9.09 -8.04
N SER A 28 -9.88 -9.07 -7.80
CA SER A 28 -10.69 -7.86 -7.68
C SER A 28 -10.24 -7.00 -6.49
N HIS A 29 -10.06 -7.61 -5.32
CA HIS A 29 -9.57 -6.92 -4.12
C HIS A 29 -8.13 -6.39 -4.30
N GLU A 30 -7.23 -7.20 -4.90
CA GLU A 30 -5.85 -6.79 -5.21
C GLU A 30 -5.82 -5.62 -6.21
N THR A 31 -6.67 -5.66 -7.24
CA THR A 31 -6.80 -4.57 -8.21
C THR A 31 -7.31 -3.29 -7.54
N GLY A 32 -8.28 -3.42 -6.63
CA GLY A 32 -8.76 -2.31 -5.81
C GLY A 32 -7.65 -1.70 -4.97
N ALA A 33 -6.89 -2.51 -4.24
CA ALA A 33 -5.77 -2.05 -3.43
C ALA A 33 -4.71 -1.31 -4.27
N ARG A 34 -4.36 -1.83 -5.45
CA ARG A 34 -3.42 -1.15 -6.38
C ARG A 34 -3.91 0.23 -6.82
N ARG A 35 -5.20 0.38 -7.10
CA ARG A 35 -5.79 1.68 -7.48
C ARG A 35 -5.66 2.69 -6.34
N ILE A 36 -5.89 2.26 -5.10
CA ILE A 36 -5.74 3.12 -3.92
C ILE A 36 -4.27 3.47 -3.68
N ALA A 37 -3.35 2.51 -3.81
CA ALA A 37 -1.91 2.75 -3.71
C ALA A 37 -1.43 3.80 -4.74
N ASN A 38 -1.85 3.69 -6.00
CA ASN A 38 -1.56 4.70 -7.02
C ASN A 38 -2.09 6.10 -6.63
N ARG A 39 -3.29 6.16 -6.05
CA ARG A 39 -3.91 7.42 -5.64
C ARG A 39 -3.17 8.06 -4.47
N ILE A 40 -2.77 7.26 -3.48
CA ILE A 40 -1.92 7.69 -2.36
C ILE A 40 -0.57 8.21 -2.89
N GLY A 41 0.09 7.43 -3.76
CA GLY A 41 1.36 7.81 -4.37
C GLY A 41 1.26 9.15 -5.11
N SER A 42 0.21 9.33 -5.90
CA SER A 42 -0.05 10.61 -6.57
C SER A 42 -0.21 11.78 -5.59
N ILE A 43 -1.03 11.63 -4.54
CA ILE A 43 -1.23 12.69 -3.53
C ILE A 43 0.09 13.05 -2.82
N GLN A 44 0.86 12.03 -2.44
CA GLN A 44 2.14 12.20 -1.77
C GLN A 44 3.19 12.85 -2.68
N ARG A 45 3.21 12.48 -3.97
CA ARG A 45 4.10 13.07 -4.97
C ARG A 45 3.82 14.56 -5.14
N HIS A 46 2.55 14.95 -5.23
CA HIS A 46 2.15 16.37 -5.29
C HIS A 46 2.52 17.13 -4.02
N SER A 47 2.69 16.44 -2.90
CA SER A 47 3.12 17.02 -1.62
C SER A 47 4.65 16.97 -1.41
N GLY A 48 5.41 16.47 -2.39
CA GLY A 48 6.87 16.30 -2.28
C GLY A 48 7.32 15.18 -1.33
N ALA A 49 6.42 14.31 -0.90
CA ALA A 49 6.75 13.23 0.03
C ALA A 49 7.45 12.07 -0.68
N VAL A 50 8.65 11.69 -0.18
CA VAL A 50 9.47 10.58 -0.72
C VAL A 50 8.72 9.24 -0.66
N ALA A 51 7.80 9.09 0.29
CA ALA A 51 6.95 7.90 0.43
C ALA A 51 6.11 7.59 -0.83
N ALA A 52 5.88 8.57 -1.72
CA ALA A 52 5.16 8.38 -2.98
C ALA A 52 5.73 7.24 -3.83
N ILE A 53 7.06 7.13 -3.88
CA ILE A 53 7.78 6.10 -4.65
C ILE A 53 7.42 4.69 -4.15
N GLY A 54 7.28 4.53 -2.83
CA GLY A 54 6.91 3.26 -2.22
C GLY A 54 5.49 2.83 -2.59
N TRP A 55 4.56 3.78 -2.67
CA TRP A 55 3.17 3.52 -3.05
C TRP A 55 2.99 3.23 -4.53
N GLU A 56 3.72 3.92 -5.40
CA GLU A 56 3.73 3.68 -6.83
C GLU A 56 4.35 2.32 -7.16
N SER A 57 5.44 1.97 -6.47
CA SER A 57 6.07 0.66 -6.57
C SER A 57 5.11 -0.45 -6.13
N LEU A 58 4.39 -0.23 -5.03
CA LEU A 58 3.36 -1.16 -4.55
C LEU A 58 2.23 -1.34 -5.57
N ALA A 59 1.79 -0.25 -6.21
CA ALA A 59 0.77 -0.30 -7.24
C ALA A 59 1.22 -1.01 -8.53
N ALA A 60 2.52 -1.04 -8.80
CA ALA A 60 3.12 -1.74 -9.93
C ALA A 60 3.23 -3.26 -9.72
N LEU A 61 3.14 -3.75 -8.48
CA LEU A 61 3.27 -5.19 -8.20
C LEU A 61 2.11 -6.01 -8.79
N PRO A 62 2.38 -7.24 -9.26
CA PRO A 62 1.35 -8.19 -9.63
C PRO A 62 0.55 -8.60 -8.39
N GLY A 63 -0.76 -8.81 -8.56
CA GLY A 63 -1.71 -9.01 -7.46
C GLY A 63 -1.27 -10.04 -6.42
N ALA A 64 -0.78 -11.19 -6.88
CA ALA A 64 -0.32 -12.28 -6.02
C ALA A 64 0.78 -11.88 -5.00
N ALA A 65 1.58 -10.86 -5.30
CA ALA A 65 2.66 -10.38 -4.44
C ALA A 65 2.18 -9.42 -3.34
N LEU A 66 0.99 -8.83 -3.45
CA LEU A 66 0.48 -7.84 -2.49
C LEU A 66 0.09 -8.48 -1.16
N CYS A 67 -0.56 -9.63 -1.19
CA CYS A 67 -0.90 -10.36 0.03
C CYS A 67 0.37 -10.82 0.78
N SER A 68 1.39 -11.29 0.03
CA SER A 68 2.72 -11.62 0.57
C SER A 68 3.48 -10.38 1.08
N SER A 69 3.21 -9.20 0.52
CA SER A 69 3.78 -7.94 1.02
C SER A 69 3.16 -7.49 2.33
N LEU A 70 1.92 -7.90 2.63
CA LEU A 70 1.24 -7.57 3.88
C LEU A 70 1.76 -8.43 5.03
N THR A 71 2.04 -9.71 4.79
CA THR A 71 2.77 -10.56 5.75
C THR A 71 4.21 -10.08 5.96
N ALA A 72 4.86 -9.54 4.93
CA ALA A 72 6.20 -8.95 5.05
C ALA A 72 6.22 -7.59 5.76
N LYS A 73 5.23 -6.71 5.54
CA LYS A 73 5.17 -5.36 6.17
C LYS A 73 4.49 -5.32 7.54
N ALA A 74 3.61 -6.27 7.87
CA ALA A 74 2.95 -6.32 9.18
C ALA A 74 3.92 -6.64 10.33
N PHE A 75 5.14 -7.09 10.04
CA PHE A 75 6.16 -7.45 11.02
C PHE A 75 7.45 -6.62 10.97
N ASP A 76 7.50 -5.54 10.18
CA ASP A 76 8.72 -4.75 10.03
C ASP A 76 8.60 -3.33 10.64
N PRO A 77 9.08 -3.13 11.89
CA PRO A 77 9.15 -1.81 12.51
C PRO A 77 10.17 -0.86 11.84
N GLN A 78 10.98 -1.31 10.87
CA GLN A 78 11.95 -0.44 10.19
C GLN A 78 11.33 0.43 9.10
N LEU A 79 10.18 0.07 8.54
CA LEU A 79 9.50 0.94 7.57
C LEU A 79 8.90 2.20 8.21
N ASN A 80 8.67 2.18 9.52
CA ASN A 80 8.35 3.39 10.29
C ASN A 80 9.56 4.34 10.40
N LYS A 81 10.80 3.88 10.21
CA LYS A 81 11.99 4.76 10.18
C LYS A 81 12.13 5.52 8.86
N ILE A 82 11.67 4.97 7.75
CA ILE A 82 11.70 5.68 6.45
C ILE A 82 10.57 6.72 6.35
N ALA A 83 9.48 6.51 7.10
CA ALA A 83 8.36 7.46 7.17
C ALA A 83 8.53 8.52 8.29
N ASN A 84 9.28 8.23 9.37
CA ASN A 84 9.45 9.12 10.54
C ASN A 84 10.91 9.46 10.90
N GLY A 85 11.91 9.24 10.03
CA GLY A 85 13.28 9.78 10.19
C GLY A 85 13.50 10.91 9.19
N ILE A 86 13.44 12.20 9.54
CA ILE A 86 14.44 12.95 10.35
C ILE A 86 15.83 12.78 9.71
N GLY A 87 16.43 13.80 9.08
CA GLY A 87 16.56 15.13 9.63
C GLY A 87 17.59 15.12 10.77
N ALA A 88 18.77 14.56 10.55
CA ALA A 88 19.94 14.84 11.38
C ALA A 88 20.97 15.53 10.48
N SER A 89 21.49 16.63 11.03
CA SER A 89 22.44 17.59 10.48
C SER A 89 23.61 17.03 9.68
#